data_AF-A0A539D1F1-F1
#
_entry.id   AF-A0A539D1F1-F1
#
_cell.length_a   1.000
_cell.length_b   1.000
_cell.length_c   1.000
_cell.angle_alpha   90.00
_cell.angle_beta   90.00
_cell.angle_gamma   90.00
#
_symmetry.space_group_name_H-M   'P 1'
#
loop_
_entity.id
_entity.type
_entity.pdbx_description
1 polymer ?
#
loop_
_entity_poly.entity_id
_entity_poly.type
_entity_poly.pdbx_seq_one_letter_code
_entity_poly.pdbx_strand_id
1 'polypeptide(L)'
;MHPDHIGLAGWLCERTGAPLVMTRVEYVTARMLLADTGQPAPEAGAVHYRAAGWDAEQVETWRREFGQFGRAVSPMPTGYIRMREGDRLSIGGQDWRVVVGEGHSPEHACLWREADGVVLGGDQILPRISSNVSVWPTEPDADPLGDWLDSLERMKGVLPHDGLILPSHGEPFHGVHTRLDALIRGHEVSLKRLEKTLETPKRAVDVFGALFARAVGDGVRGMATGEAIAHLNYLRHRGRVTRTRDADGVDWWTMIKRGEAA
;
A
#
# COMPACT_ATOMS: atom_id res chain seq x y z
N MET A 1 -2.17 -7.12 -0.19
CA MET A 1 -3.26 -7.94 0.36
C MET A 1 -3.50 -7.64 1.83
N HIS A 2 -4.74 -7.29 2.20
CA HIS A 2 -5.13 -6.95 3.57
C HIS A 2 -6.19 -7.91 4.15
N PRO A 3 -6.08 -8.26 5.45
CA PRO A 3 -6.87 -9.33 6.06
C PRO A 3 -8.37 -9.03 6.16
N ASP A 4 -8.76 -7.78 6.24
CA ASP A 4 -10.15 -7.32 6.29
C ASP A 4 -10.92 -7.51 4.96
N HIS A 5 -10.21 -7.70 3.85
CA HIS A 5 -10.82 -8.01 2.54
C HIS A 5 -10.76 -9.50 2.21
N ILE A 6 -9.66 -10.18 2.55
CA ILE A 6 -9.45 -11.59 2.20
C ILE A 6 -9.83 -12.57 3.32
N GLY A 7 -10.03 -12.07 4.55
CA GLY A 7 -10.04 -12.89 5.76
C GLY A 7 -11.04 -14.04 5.75
N LEU A 8 -12.24 -13.82 5.20
CA LEU A 8 -13.28 -14.84 5.12
C LEU A 8 -13.45 -15.46 3.72
N ALA A 9 -12.57 -15.17 2.76
CA ALA A 9 -12.73 -15.62 1.38
C ALA A 9 -12.80 -17.15 1.26
N GLY A 10 -11.91 -17.88 1.96
CA GLY A 10 -11.93 -19.34 1.96
C GLY A 10 -13.20 -19.93 2.55
N TRP A 11 -13.60 -19.43 3.71
CA TRP A 11 -14.85 -19.83 4.35
C TRP A 11 -16.09 -19.53 3.49
N LEU A 12 -16.13 -18.37 2.81
CA LEU A 12 -17.21 -18.02 1.88
C LEU A 12 -17.25 -18.96 0.66
N CYS A 13 -16.10 -19.28 0.08
CA CYS A 13 -16.00 -20.25 -1.02
C CYS A 13 -16.51 -21.63 -0.61
N GLU A 14 -16.09 -22.15 0.55
CA GLU A 14 -16.56 -23.44 1.07
C GLU A 14 -18.07 -23.45 1.33
N ARG A 15 -18.59 -22.38 1.95
CA ARG A 15 -20.01 -22.27 2.31
C ARG A 15 -20.94 -22.15 1.11
N THR A 16 -20.49 -21.51 0.03
CA THR A 16 -21.35 -21.18 -1.12
C THR A 16 -21.08 -22.03 -2.36
N GLY A 17 -19.92 -22.70 -2.42
CA GLY A 17 -19.44 -23.37 -3.63
C GLY A 17 -18.95 -22.40 -4.72
N ALA A 18 -18.95 -21.09 -4.47
CA ALA A 18 -18.48 -20.10 -5.44
C ALA A 18 -16.95 -20.12 -5.57
N PRO A 19 -16.39 -19.97 -6.78
CA PRO A 19 -14.95 -19.87 -6.97
C PRO A 19 -14.42 -18.54 -6.45
N LEU A 20 -13.18 -18.54 -5.98
CA LEU A 20 -12.45 -17.30 -5.71
C LEU A 20 -12.05 -16.63 -7.04
N VAL A 21 -12.51 -15.41 -7.27
CA VAL A 21 -12.05 -14.57 -8.39
C VAL A 21 -11.12 -13.50 -7.84
N MET A 22 -9.88 -13.44 -8.32
CA MET A 22 -8.83 -12.59 -7.73
C MET A 22 -7.73 -12.27 -8.73
N THR A 23 -7.05 -11.14 -8.54
CA THR A 23 -5.82 -10.83 -9.27
C THR A 23 -4.68 -11.76 -8.84
N ARG A 24 -3.70 -11.96 -9.71
CA ARG A 24 -2.66 -12.98 -9.48
C ARG A 24 -1.76 -12.58 -8.33
N VAL A 25 -1.27 -11.34 -8.33
CA VAL A 25 -0.27 -10.89 -7.37
C VAL A 25 -0.88 -10.77 -5.98
N GLU A 26 -2.15 -10.36 -5.86
CA GLU A 26 -2.85 -10.40 -4.56
C GLU A 26 -2.99 -11.84 -4.05
N TYR A 27 -3.40 -12.79 -4.92
CA TYR A 27 -3.57 -14.20 -4.51
C TYR A 27 -2.25 -14.81 -4.01
N VAL A 28 -1.15 -14.65 -4.77
CA VAL A 28 0.14 -15.22 -4.35
C VAL A 28 0.70 -14.51 -3.12
N THR A 29 0.47 -13.20 -2.97
CA THR A 29 0.83 -12.44 -1.77
C THR A 29 0.07 -12.95 -0.55
N ALA A 30 -1.25 -13.19 -0.67
CA ALA A 30 -2.05 -13.77 0.41
C ALA A 30 -1.53 -15.16 0.82
N ARG A 31 -1.19 -16.02 -0.15
CA ARG A 31 -0.63 -17.36 0.10
C ARG A 31 0.73 -17.29 0.78
N MET A 32 1.58 -16.34 0.39
CA MET A 32 2.88 -16.09 1.03
C MET A 32 2.71 -15.64 2.49
N LEU A 33 1.89 -14.61 2.74
CA LEU A 33 1.64 -14.09 4.09
C LEU A 33 1.01 -15.15 5.02
N LEU A 34 0.17 -16.03 4.48
CA LEU A 34 -0.34 -17.20 5.22
C LEU A 34 0.77 -18.19 5.55
N ALA A 35 1.71 -18.44 4.64
CA ALA A 35 2.82 -19.36 4.86
C ALA A 35 3.79 -18.89 5.96
N ASP A 36 3.87 -17.57 6.19
CA ASP A 36 4.65 -16.99 7.31
C ASP A 36 4.00 -17.25 8.68
N THR A 37 2.75 -17.71 8.73
CA THR A 37 2.04 -17.94 10.00
C THR A 37 2.69 -19.06 10.79
N GLY A 38 3.09 -18.75 12.03
CA GLY A 38 3.78 -19.69 12.91
C GLY A 38 5.26 -19.90 12.58
N GLN A 39 5.81 -19.18 11.60
CA GLN A 39 7.24 -19.15 11.31
C GLN A 39 7.97 -18.13 12.20
N PRO A 40 9.27 -18.33 12.49
CA PRO A 40 10.05 -17.31 13.19
C PRO A 40 10.21 -16.05 12.34
N ALA A 41 10.24 -14.89 12.98
CA ALA A 41 10.48 -13.62 12.32
C ALA A 41 11.85 -13.61 11.60
N PRO A 42 11.90 -13.27 10.30
CA PRO A 42 13.15 -13.30 9.54
C PRO A 42 14.09 -12.17 9.97
N GLU A 43 15.39 -12.43 10.03
CA GLU A 43 16.39 -11.41 10.40
C GLU A 43 16.39 -10.22 9.43
N ALA A 44 16.09 -10.45 8.16
CA ALA A 44 15.97 -9.38 7.17
C ALA A 44 14.95 -8.31 7.57
N GLY A 45 13.84 -8.70 8.22
CA GLY A 45 12.86 -7.75 8.75
C GLY A 45 13.39 -6.94 9.93
N ALA A 46 14.12 -7.57 10.84
CA ALA A 46 14.77 -6.85 11.94
C ALA A 46 15.82 -5.86 11.44
N VAL A 47 16.62 -6.24 10.43
CA VAL A 47 17.56 -5.34 9.75
C VAL A 47 16.83 -4.16 9.11
N HIS A 48 15.69 -4.41 8.44
CA HIS A 48 14.88 -3.35 7.83
C HIS A 48 14.37 -2.33 8.86
N TYR A 49 13.76 -2.77 9.96
CA TYR A 49 13.23 -1.85 10.97
C TYR A 49 14.33 -1.16 11.79
N ARG A 50 15.45 -1.85 12.07
CA ARG A 50 16.63 -1.22 12.66
C ARG A 50 17.18 -0.12 11.75
N ALA A 51 17.27 -0.39 10.45
CA ALA A 51 17.70 0.60 9.45
C ALA A 51 16.78 1.82 9.42
N ALA A 52 15.48 1.65 9.64
CA ALA A 52 14.52 2.74 9.74
C ALA A 52 14.69 3.61 11.01
N GLY A 53 15.44 3.13 12.02
CA GLY A 53 15.68 3.81 13.29
C GLY A 53 14.83 3.31 14.46
N TRP A 54 14.28 2.09 14.37
CA TRP A 54 13.61 1.46 15.51
C TRP A 54 14.61 1.04 16.58
N ASP A 55 14.21 1.15 17.85
CA ASP A 55 15.00 0.63 18.96
C ASP A 55 14.88 -0.90 19.11
N ALA A 56 15.68 -1.48 20.00
CA ALA A 56 15.71 -2.92 20.22
C ALA A 56 14.37 -3.48 20.72
N GLU A 57 13.65 -2.76 21.58
CA GLU A 57 12.37 -3.22 22.14
C GLU A 57 11.27 -3.23 21.07
N GLN A 58 11.26 -2.22 20.20
CA GLN A 58 10.35 -2.13 19.06
C GLN A 58 10.59 -3.27 18.06
N VAL A 59 11.85 -3.57 17.74
CA VAL A 59 12.19 -4.70 16.86
C VAL A 59 11.77 -6.04 17.48
N GLU A 60 12.02 -6.24 18.77
CA GLU A 60 11.58 -7.47 19.46
C GLU A 60 10.05 -7.57 19.55
N THR A 61 9.34 -6.44 19.67
CA THR A 61 7.88 -6.42 19.58
C THR A 61 7.41 -6.88 18.21
N TRP A 62 7.98 -6.33 17.13
CA TRP A 62 7.67 -6.78 15.78
C TRP A 62 7.93 -8.28 15.58
N ARG A 63 9.04 -8.82 16.12
CA ARG A 63 9.32 -10.27 16.03
C ARG A 63 8.23 -11.12 16.66
N ARG A 64 7.70 -10.71 17.82
CA ARG A 64 6.59 -11.41 18.50
C ARG A 64 5.28 -11.33 17.71
N GLU A 65 5.11 -10.28 16.91
CA GLU A 65 3.92 -10.05 16.09
C GLU A 65 4.03 -10.57 14.66
N PHE A 66 5.21 -11.04 14.24
CA PHE A 66 5.41 -11.63 12.93
C PHE A 66 4.48 -12.83 12.68
N GLY A 67 3.99 -12.95 11.44
CA GLY A 67 3.09 -14.04 11.05
C GLY A 67 1.67 -13.95 11.63
N GLN A 68 1.26 -12.82 12.23
CA GLN A 68 -0.10 -12.66 12.74
C GLN A 68 -1.17 -12.57 11.64
N PHE A 69 -0.80 -12.37 10.37
CA PHE A 69 -1.74 -12.31 9.24
C PHE A 69 -2.69 -13.52 9.21
N GLY A 70 -2.17 -14.75 9.39
CA GLY A 70 -2.99 -15.96 9.38
C GLY A 70 -3.95 -16.12 10.55
N ARG A 71 -3.86 -15.28 11.61
CA ARG A 71 -4.88 -15.27 12.68
C ARG A 71 -6.19 -14.62 12.22
N ALA A 72 -6.12 -13.74 11.22
CA ALA A 72 -7.28 -13.01 10.70
C ALA A 72 -7.80 -13.58 9.37
N VAL A 73 -7.18 -14.65 8.85
CA VAL A 73 -7.48 -15.19 7.52
C VAL A 73 -7.78 -16.69 7.60
N SER A 74 -8.99 -17.05 7.18
CA SER A 74 -9.42 -18.43 6.98
C SER A 74 -8.58 -19.14 5.91
N PRO A 75 -8.46 -20.48 5.93
CA PRO A 75 -7.72 -21.22 4.92
C PRO A 75 -8.13 -20.83 3.50
N MET A 76 -7.18 -20.31 2.72
CA MET A 76 -7.45 -19.84 1.35
C MET A 76 -7.76 -21.00 0.39
N PRO A 77 -8.65 -20.80 -0.60
CA PRO A 77 -8.85 -21.75 -1.68
C PRO A 77 -7.52 -22.06 -2.39
N THR A 78 -7.34 -23.31 -2.83
CA THR A 78 -6.09 -23.75 -3.49
C THR A 78 -5.97 -23.27 -4.93
N GLY A 79 -7.10 -22.93 -5.56
CA GLY A 79 -7.19 -22.36 -6.90
C GLY A 79 -8.05 -21.09 -6.91
N TYR A 80 -7.87 -20.28 -7.96
CA TYR A 80 -8.60 -19.04 -8.19
C TYR A 80 -8.84 -18.85 -9.69
N ILE A 81 -9.89 -18.11 -10.03
CA ILE A 81 -10.13 -17.58 -11.37
C ILE A 81 -9.41 -16.23 -11.44
N ARG A 82 -8.42 -16.13 -12.32
CA ARG A 82 -7.64 -14.89 -12.47
C ARG A 82 -8.50 -13.81 -13.13
N MET A 83 -8.54 -12.64 -12.52
CA MET A 83 -8.90 -11.38 -13.17
C MET A 83 -7.65 -10.55 -13.50
N ARG A 84 -7.72 -9.73 -14.54
CA ARG A 84 -6.66 -8.85 -15.04
C ARG A 84 -7.22 -7.49 -15.40
N GLU A 85 -6.34 -6.50 -15.51
CA GLU A 85 -6.67 -5.18 -16.07
C GLU A 85 -7.47 -5.31 -17.37
N GLY A 86 -8.61 -4.63 -17.44
CA GLY A 86 -9.48 -4.60 -18.62
C GLY A 86 -10.40 -5.81 -18.82
N ASP A 87 -10.26 -6.88 -18.03
CA ASP A 87 -11.21 -8.00 -18.07
C ASP A 87 -12.64 -7.52 -17.76
N ARG A 88 -13.63 -8.20 -18.36
CA ARG A 88 -15.06 -7.94 -18.08
C ARG A 88 -15.67 -9.11 -17.34
N LEU A 89 -16.26 -8.83 -16.18
CA LEU A 89 -16.98 -9.79 -15.35
C LEU A 89 -18.49 -9.52 -15.48
N SER A 90 -19.28 -10.56 -15.78
CA SER A 90 -20.74 -10.45 -15.78
C SER A 90 -21.29 -10.79 -14.40
N ILE A 91 -21.88 -9.81 -13.70
CA ILE A 91 -22.46 -9.97 -12.36
C ILE A 91 -23.89 -9.44 -12.40
N GLY A 92 -24.87 -10.33 -12.21
CA GLY A 92 -26.29 -9.97 -12.28
C GLY A 92 -26.72 -9.47 -13.66
N GLY A 93 -26.08 -9.95 -14.74
CA GLY A 93 -26.34 -9.51 -16.12
C GLY A 93 -25.75 -8.14 -16.48
N GLN A 94 -24.93 -7.56 -15.60
CA GLN A 94 -24.22 -6.30 -15.83
C GLN A 94 -22.73 -6.58 -16.04
N ASP A 95 -22.12 -5.87 -16.98
CA ASP A 95 -20.68 -5.93 -17.23
C ASP A 95 -19.92 -5.02 -16.28
N TRP A 96 -18.93 -5.59 -15.60
CA TRP A 96 -18.00 -4.89 -14.74
C TRP A 96 -16.59 -5.02 -15.31
N ARG A 97 -16.02 -3.89 -15.71
CA ARG A 97 -14.63 -3.81 -16.14
C ARG A 97 -13.71 -3.78 -14.93
N VAL A 98 -12.69 -4.63 -14.95
CA VAL A 98 -11.61 -4.62 -13.95
C VAL A 98 -10.68 -3.46 -14.24
N VAL A 99 -10.40 -2.64 -13.23
CA VAL A 99 -9.44 -1.53 -13.26
C VAL A 99 -8.47 -1.71 -12.11
N VAL A 100 -7.22 -2.00 -12.43
CA VAL A 100 -6.14 -2.33 -11.49
C VAL A 100 -5.45 -1.06 -11.03
N GLY A 101 -5.36 -0.92 -9.71
CA GLY A 101 -4.48 0.03 -9.03
C GLY A 101 -3.33 -0.68 -8.34
N GLU A 102 -2.19 0.00 -8.26
CA GLU A 102 -0.96 -0.47 -7.62
C GLU A 102 -0.53 0.52 -6.52
N GLY A 103 0.48 0.14 -5.74
CA GLY A 103 1.06 0.96 -4.67
C GLY A 103 0.46 0.72 -3.29
N HIS A 104 -0.87 0.76 -3.14
CA HIS A 104 -1.51 0.36 -1.87
C HIS A 104 -1.36 -1.14 -1.60
N SER A 105 -1.57 -1.92 -2.64
CA SER A 105 -1.30 -3.34 -2.68
C SER A 105 -0.85 -3.76 -4.08
N PRO A 106 -0.29 -4.97 -4.26
CA PRO A 106 0.45 -5.30 -5.48
C PRO A 106 -0.34 -5.35 -6.81
N GLU A 107 -1.64 -5.69 -6.78
CA GLU A 107 -2.49 -5.75 -8.00
C GLU A 107 -3.96 -5.56 -7.58
N HIS A 108 -4.29 -4.41 -6.98
CA HIS A 108 -5.61 -4.13 -6.40
C HIS A 108 -6.69 -3.99 -7.50
N ALA A 109 -7.72 -4.83 -7.48
CA ALA A 109 -8.82 -4.75 -8.44
C ALA A 109 -9.95 -3.82 -7.97
N CYS A 110 -10.15 -2.73 -8.71
CA CYS A 110 -11.43 -2.01 -8.71
C CYS A 110 -12.35 -2.63 -9.77
N LEU A 111 -13.67 -2.51 -9.58
CA LEU A 111 -14.67 -2.96 -10.57
C LEU A 111 -15.53 -1.78 -11.00
N TRP A 112 -15.57 -1.48 -12.29
CA TRP A 112 -16.34 -0.38 -12.84
C TRP A 112 -17.47 -0.90 -13.75
N ARG A 113 -18.71 -0.58 -13.39
CA ARG A 113 -19.88 -0.82 -14.22
C ARG A 113 -20.08 0.36 -15.17
N GLU A 114 -19.77 0.14 -16.45
CA GLU A 114 -19.78 1.19 -17.47
C GLU A 114 -21.20 1.73 -17.76
N ALA A 115 -22.24 0.92 -17.56
CA ALA A 115 -23.62 1.26 -17.90
C ALA A 115 -24.17 2.47 -17.12
N ASP A 116 -23.74 2.65 -15.87
CA ASP A 116 -24.25 3.69 -14.96
C ASP A 116 -23.16 4.40 -14.15
N GLY A 117 -21.88 4.12 -14.44
CA GLY A 117 -20.75 4.80 -13.81
C GLY A 117 -20.48 4.42 -12.36
N VAL A 118 -21.00 3.28 -11.88
CA VAL A 118 -20.73 2.78 -10.53
C VAL A 118 -19.35 2.12 -10.46
N VAL A 119 -18.55 2.47 -9.45
CA VAL A 119 -17.20 1.97 -9.23
C VAL A 119 -17.11 1.34 -7.84
N LEU A 120 -16.80 0.04 -7.75
CA LEU A 120 -16.31 -0.57 -6.51
C LEU A 120 -14.83 -0.20 -6.38
N GLY A 121 -14.55 0.80 -5.54
CA GLY A 121 -13.23 1.42 -5.44
C GLY A 121 -12.24 0.67 -4.54
N GLY A 122 -12.73 -0.31 -3.77
CA GLY A 122 -11.97 -1.00 -2.73
C GLY A 122 -11.24 -0.01 -1.81
N ASP A 123 -9.97 -0.31 -1.52
CA ASP A 123 -9.07 0.61 -0.84
C ASP A 123 -8.28 1.49 -1.80
N GLN A 124 -8.46 1.39 -3.11
CA GLN A 124 -7.77 2.31 -4.05
C GLN A 124 -8.38 3.72 -4.03
N ILE A 125 -9.68 3.84 -3.77
CA ILE A 125 -10.40 5.12 -3.80
C ILE A 125 -11.31 5.28 -2.55
N LEU A 126 -10.73 5.81 -1.48
CA LEU A 126 -11.43 6.07 -0.20
C LEU A 126 -11.83 7.54 -0.05
N PRO A 127 -12.97 7.89 0.58
CA PRO A 127 -13.50 9.26 0.58
C PRO A 127 -12.71 10.25 1.45
N ARG A 128 -12.42 9.86 2.71
CA ARG A 128 -11.87 10.78 3.73
C ARG A 128 -10.39 10.59 3.99
N ILE A 129 -9.92 9.35 3.95
CA ILE A 129 -8.53 8.97 4.23
C ILE A 129 -7.80 8.63 2.92
N SER A 130 -6.48 8.82 2.90
CA SER A 130 -5.64 8.15 1.91
C SER A 130 -5.42 6.70 2.33
N SER A 131 -5.16 5.87 1.34
CA SER A 131 -4.79 4.48 1.54
C SER A 131 -3.35 4.39 2.00
N ASN A 132 -3.03 3.38 2.80
CA ASN A 132 -1.65 3.15 3.21
C ASN A 132 -0.81 2.74 1.99
N VAL A 133 0.29 3.44 1.74
CA VAL A 133 1.25 3.12 0.67
C VAL A 133 2.60 2.86 1.33
N SER A 134 2.95 1.59 1.52
CA SER A 134 4.06 1.19 2.38
C SER A 134 5.09 0.35 1.66
N VAL A 135 6.36 0.58 1.98
CA VAL A 135 7.43 -0.37 1.74
C VAL A 135 7.45 -1.39 2.88
N TRP A 136 7.63 -2.66 2.52
CA TRP A 136 7.72 -3.77 3.47
C TRP A 136 9.11 -4.43 3.40
N PRO A 137 9.55 -5.14 4.45
CA PRO A 137 10.86 -5.81 4.45
C PRO A 137 11.09 -6.82 3.33
N THR A 138 10.03 -7.35 2.72
CA THR A 138 10.09 -8.29 1.59
C THR A 138 10.59 -7.64 0.31
N GLU A 139 10.44 -6.32 0.17
CA GLU A 139 10.89 -5.56 -1.01
C GLU A 139 11.38 -4.16 -0.58
N PRO A 140 12.52 -4.07 0.12
CA PRO A 140 12.91 -2.86 0.86
C PRO A 140 13.27 -1.64 0.00
N ASP A 141 13.56 -1.85 -1.29
CA ASP A 141 13.91 -0.79 -2.25
C ASP A 141 12.76 -0.46 -3.22
N ALA A 142 11.54 -0.99 -3.00
CA ALA A 142 10.36 -0.72 -3.83
C ALA A 142 9.99 0.78 -3.91
N ASP A 143 9.29 1.18 -4.99
CA ASP A 143 8.69 2.52 -5.15
C ASP A 143 7.14 2.45 -5.20
N PRO A 144 6.47 1.97 -4.13
CA PRO A 144 5.02 1.83 -4.14
C PRO A 144 4.30 3.18 -4.22
N LEU A 145 4.96 4.29 -3.85
CA LEU A 145 4.40 5.63 -4.05
C LEU A 145 4.45 6.04 -5.53
N GLY A 146 5.48 5.64 -6.27
CA GLY A 146 5.52 5.76 -7.73
C GLY A 146 4.37 5.00 -8.36
N ASP A 147 4.24 3.72 -8.02
CA ASP A 147 3.18 2.84 -8.52
C ASP A 147 1.78 3.39 -8.18
N TRP A 148 1.61 3.93 -6.98
CA TRP A 148 0.37 4.57 -6.54
C TRP A 148 0.02 5.78 -7.40
N LEU A 149 0.94 6.75 -7.54
CA LEU A 149 0.68 7.98 -8.31
C LEU A 149 0.42 7.68 -9.79
N ASP A 150 1.21 6.78 -10.38
CA ASP A 150 1.04 6.35 -11.77
C ASP A 150 -0.31 5.63 -11.95
N SER A 151 -0.72 4.81 -10.98
CA SER A 151 -2.03 4.16 -10.98
C SER A 151 -3.18 5.15 -10.93
N LEU A 152 -3.12 6.17 -10.05
CA LEU A 152 -4.18 7.17 -9.96
C LEU A 152 -4.32 7.97 -11.26
N GLU A 153 -3.22 8.33 -11.92
CA GLU A 153 -3.25 9.01 -13.22
C GLU A 153 -3.79 8.10 -14.34
N ARG A 154 -3.38 6.82 -14.37
CA ARG A 154 -3.95 5.82 -15.30
C ARG A 154 -5.46 5.68 -15.12
N MET A 155 -5.92 5.60 -13.86
CA MET A 155 -7.33 5.45 -13.52
C MET A 155 -8.16 6.65 -13.96
N LYS A 156 -7.62 7.88 -13.94
CA LYS A 156 -8.29 9.05 -14.53
C LYS A 156 -8.52 8.91 -16.03
N GLY A 157 -7.65 8.20 -16.74
CA GLY A 157 -7.80 7.91 -18.17
C GLY A 157 -8.85 6.85 -18.51
N VAL A 158 -9.35 6.10 -17.51
CA VAL A 158 -10.27 4.96 -17.73
C VAL A 158 -11.61 5.15 -17.02
N LEU A 159 -11.61 5.59 -15.76
CA LEU A 159 -12.81 5.72 -14.94
C LEU A 159 -13.62 6.98 -15.28
N PRO A 160 -14.95 6.96 -15.05
CA PRO A 160 -15.82 8.10 -15.34
C PRO A 160 -15.52 9.26 -14.39
N HIS A 161 -15.64 10.50 -14.87
CA HIS A 161 -15.35 11.70 -14.07
C HIS A 161 -16.19 11.78 -12.78
N ASP A 162 -17.51 11.67 -12.92
CA ASP A 162 -18.49 11.87 -11.84
C ASP A 162 -19.16 10.58 -11.36
N GLY A 163 -18.52 9.43 -11.58
CA GLY A 163 -19.07 8.12 -11.17
C GLY A 163 -19.39 8.02 -9.67
N LEU A 164 -20.28 7.10 -9.31
CA LEU A 164 -20.58 6.75 -7.92
C LEU A 164 -19.55 5.73 -7.42
N ILE A 165 -18.77 6.09 -6.42
CA ILE A 165 -17.80 5.22 -5.77
C ILE A 165 -18.46 4.52 -4.57
N LEU A 166 -18.30 3.20 -4.53
CA LEU A 166 -18.59 2.33 -3.39
C LEU A 166 -17.23 1.90 -2.79
N PRO A 167 -16.70 2.61 -1.78
CA PRO A 167 -15.41 2.31 -1.18
C PRO A 167 -15.52 1.15 -0.19
N SER A 168 -14.38 0.50 0.13
CA SER A 168 -14.34 -0.49 1.21
C SER A 168 -14.50 0.13 2.61
N HIS A 169 -14.16 1.41 2.76
CA HIS A 169 -14.31 2.15 4.01
C HIS A 169 -14.92 3.53 3.81
N GLY A 170 -15.81 3.92 4.72
CA GLY A 170 -16.54 5.19 4.66
C GLY A 170 -17.87 5.07 3.91
N GLU A 171 -18.38 6.20 3.44
CA GLU A 171 -19.68 6.29 2.77
C GLU A 171 -19.52 6.36 1.25
N PRO A 172 -20.49 5.83 0.48
CA PRO A 172 -20.57 6.07 -0.96
C PRO A 172 -20.53 7.56 -1.31
N PHE A 173 -19.86 7.92 -2.39
CA PHE A 173 -19.70 9.31 -2.82
C PHE A 173 -19.52 9.42 -4.33
N HIS A 174 -19.74 10.63 -4.88
CA HIS A 174 -19.53 10.92 -6.29
C HIS A 174 -18.24 11.70 -6.53
N GLY A 175 -17.74 11.68 -7.77
CA GLY A 175 -16.60 12.48 -8.20
C GLY A 175 -15.28 11.72 -8.10
N VAL A 176 -15.12 10.73 -8.98
CA VAL A 176 -13.91 9.88 -9.05
C VAL A 176 -12.68 10.75 -9.29
N HIS A 177 -12.70 11.57 -10.34
CA HIS A 177 -11.53 12.36 -10.73
C HIS A 177 -11.16 13.40 -9.68
N THR A 178 -12.16 14.07 -9.12
CA THR A 178 -11.97 15.01 -8.00
C THR A 178 -11.25 14.34 -6.84
N ARG A 179 -11.60 13.08 -6.54
CA ARG A 179 -10.96 12.34 -5.46
C ARG A 179 -9.56 11.86 -5.81
N LEU A 180 -9.34 11.33 -7.01
CA LEU A 180 -8.01 10.91 -7.49
C LEU A 180 -7.04 12.10 -7.45
N ASP A 181 -7.45 13.27 -7.93
CA ASP A 181 -6.63 14.48 -7.86
C ASP A 181 -6.34 14.92 -6.42
N ALA A 182 -7.31 14.76 -5.50
CA ALA A 182 -7.08 15.08 -4.09
C ALA A 182 -6.06 14.14 -3.43
N LEU A 183 -6.08 12.86 -3.78
CA LEU A 183 -5.09 11.87 -3.32
C LEU A 183 -3.69 12.21 -3.85
N ILE A 184 -3.56 12.48 -5.15
CA ILE A 184 -2.30 12.91 -5.79
C ILE A 184 -1.73 14.15 -5.09
N ARG A 185 -2.54 15.22 -4.98
CA ARG A 185 -2.12 16.47 -4.31
C ARG A 185 -1.71 16.25 -2.86
N GLY A 186 -2.36 15.32 -2.15
CA GLY A 186 -2.02 14.97 -0.77
C GLY A 186 -0.56 14.50 -0.66
N HIS A 187 -0.16 13.54 -1.49
CA HIS A 187 1.21 13.05 -1.52
C HIS A 187 2.21 14.10 -1.99
N GLU A 188 1.88 14.91 -3.00
CA GLU A 188 2.75 16.01 -3.44
C GLU A 188 3.05 17.04 -2.33
N VAL A 189 2.04 17.35 -1.50
CA VAL A 189 2.22 18.23 -0.33
C VAL A 189 3.13 17.57 0.71
N SER A 190 2.93 16.29 1.00
CA SER A 190 3.77 15.51 1.92
C SER A 190 5.21 15.42 1.43
N LEU A 191 5.44 15.18 0.14
CA LEU A 191 6.77 15.17 -0.48
C LEU A 191 7.49 16.51 -0.30
N LYS A 192 6.81 17.64 -0.58
CA LYS A 192 7.41 18.98 -0.38
C LYS A 192 7.82 19.23 1.08
N ARG A 193 7.01 18.78 2.04
CA ARG A 193 7.35 18.87 3.48
C ARG A 193 8.53 17.98 3.83
N LEU A 194 8.54 16.76 3.30
CA LEU A 194 9.61 15.78 3.53
C LEU A 194 10.96 16.31 3.04
N GLU A 195 11.02 16.89 1.84
CA GLU A 195 12.25 17.48 1.31
C GLU A 195 12.83 18.56 2.22
N LYS A 196 11.98 19.44 2.76
CA LYS A 196 12.41 20.45 3.74
C LYS A 196 12.97 19.81 5.01
N THR A 197 12.33 18.75 5.51
CA THR A 197 12.79 18.01 6.70
C THR A 197 14.16 17.35 6.47
N LEU A 198 14.46 16.96 5.23
CA LEU A 198 15.69 16.29 4.81
C LEU A 198 16.85 17.25 4.46
N GLU A 199 16.72 18.55 4.70
CA GLU A 199 17.85 19.51 4.64
C GLU A 199 18.98 19.16 5.63
N THR A 200 18.65 18.36 6.64
CA THR A 200 19.60 17.71 7.55
C THR A 200 19.40 16.19 7.51
N PRO A 201 20.42 15.37 7.79
CA PRO A 201 20.25 13.92 7.83
C PRO A 201 19.15 13.47 8.80
N LYS A 202 18.27 12.57 8.35
CA LYS A 202 17.17 11.99 9.13
C LYS A 202 17.06 10.49 8.93
N ARG A 203 16.59 9.77 9.94
CA ARG A 203 16.13 8.38 9.82
C ARG A 203 14.68 8.35 9.36
N ALA A 204 14.17 7.19 8.94
CA ALA A 204 12.77 7.09 8.51
C ALA A 204 11.78 7.44 9.64
N VAL A 205 12.06 7.06 10.89
CA VAL A 205 11.22 7.42 12.04
C VAL A 205 11.22 8.92 12.36
N ASP A 206 12.24 9.67 11.93
CA ASP A 206 12.35 11.11 12.23
C ASP A 206 11.49 11.97 11.30
N VAL A 207 10.99 11.41 10.18
CA VAL A 207 10.25 12.17 9.16
C VAL A 207 8.73 12.06 9.30
N PHE A 208 8.23 11.34 10.30
CA PHE A 208 6.78 11.17 10.52
C PHE A 208 6.02 12.49 10.59
N GLY A 209 6.60 13.53 11.21
CA GLY A 209 5.98 14.85 11.30
C GLY A 209 5.79 15.57 9.96
N ALA A 210 6.50 15.16 8.89
CA ALA A 210 6.29 15.68 7.55
C ALA A 210 5.07 15.05 6.85
N LEU A 211 4.76 13.79 7.20
CA LEU A 211 3.78 12.95 6.52
C LEU A 211 2.44 12.89 7.27
N PHE A 212 2.49 12.86 8.60
CA PHE A 212 1.32 12.65 9.45
C PHE A 212 1.02 13.89 10.27
N ALA A 213 -0.24 14.31 10.26
CA ALA A 213 -0.70 15.44 11.07
C ALA A 213 -0.81 15.12 12.57
N ARG A 214 -0.86 13.83 12.93
CA ARG A 214 -0.98 13.34 14.30
C ARG A 214 0.27 12.59 14.71
N ALA A 215 0.57 12.58 16.01
CA ALA A 215 1.65 11.78 16.56
C ALA A 215 1.42 10.28 16.26
N VAL A 216 2.49 9.60 15.84
CA VAL A 216 2.49 8.17 15.54
C VAL A 216 2.71 7.40 16.85
N GLY A 217 1.71 6.64 17.26
CA GLY A 217 1.81 5.70 18.39
C GLY A 217 2.31 4.33 17.96
N ASP A 218 2.68 3.49 18.92
CA ASP A 218 3.34 2.20 18.63
C ASP A 218 2.45 1.22 17.85
N GLY A 219 1.13 1.23 18.07
CA GLY A 219 0.19 0.35 17.35
C GLY A 219 0.08 0.60 15.84
N VAL A 220 0.58 1.74 15.33
CA VAL A 220 0.59 2.08 13.89
C VAL A 220 2.00 2.37 13.36
N ARG A 221 3.04 2.20 14.20
CA ARG A 221 4.42 2.53 13.87
C ARG A 221 4.94 1.74 12.66
N GLY A 222 4.55 0.47 12.52
CA GLY A 222 4.87 -0.38 11.36
C GLY A 222 4.45 0.27 10.04
N MET A 223 3.16 0.59 9.91
CA MET A 223 2.61 1.23 8.72
C MET A 223 3.20 2.62 8.48
N ALA A 224 3.32 3.44 9.54
CA ALA A 224 3.92 4.77 9.44
C ALA A 224 5.38 4.72 8.95
N THR A 225 6.14 3.72 9.39
CA THR A 225 7.51 3.47 8.94
C THR A 225 7.53 3.07 7.46
N GLY A 226 6.68 2.13 7.07
CA GLY A 226 6.56 1.69 5.68
C GLY A 226 6.21 2.84 4.74
N GLU A 227 5.28 3.71 5.12
CA GLU A 227 4.89 4.87 4.33
C GLU A 227 5.96 5.98 4.31
N ALA A 228 6.70 6.15 5.41
CA ALA A 228 7.87 7.03 5.41
C ALA A 228 8.95 6.54 4.43
N ILE A 229 9.27 5.24 4.45
CA ILE A 229 10.22 4.65 3.52
C ILE A 229 9.70 4.73 2.08
N ALA A 230 8.40 4.57 1.83
CA ALA A 230 7.82 4.74 0.50
C ALA A 230 8.09 6.14 -0.08
N HIS A 231 7.86 7.19 0.71
CA HIS A 231 8.16 8.56 0.28
C HIS A 231 9.66 8.82 0.10
N LEU A 232 10.51 8.23 0.96
CA LEU A 232 11.96 8.35 0.86
C LEU A 232 12.51 7.62 -0.38
N ASN A 233 12.04 6.41 -0.66
CA ASN A 233 12.39 5.64 -1.86
C ASN A 233 11.94 6.38 -3.12
N TYR A 234 10.72 6.92 -3.13
CA TYR A 234 10.21 7.73 -4.26
C TYR A 234 11.14 8.89 -4.62
N LEU A 235 11.61 9.63 -3.61
CA LEU A 235 12.56 10.73 -3.80
C LEU A 235 13.95 10.21 -4.25
N ARG A 236 14.40 9.07 -3.72
CA ARG A 236 15.70 8.46 -4.06
C ARG A 236 15.73 7.97 -5.50
N HIS A 237 14.68 7.28 -5.96
CA HIS A 237 14.55 6.82 -7.35
C HIS A 237 14.53 7.99 -8.35
N ARG A 238 14.17 9.19 -7.89
CA ARG A 238 14.22 10.44 -8.67
C ARG A 238 15.50 11.25 -8.47
N GLY A 239 16.51 10.69 -7.80
CA GLY A 239 17.80 11.34 -7.57
C GLY A 239 17.72 12.61 -6.72
N ARG A 240 16.73 12.70 -5.81
CA ARG A 240 16.52 13.90 -4.97
C ARG A 240 17.12 13.75 -3.57
N VAL A 241 17.26 12.52 -3.08
CA VAL A 241 17.83 12.21 -1.76
C VAL A 241 18.85 11.08 -1.87
N THR A 242 19.83 11.08 -0.97
CA THR A 242 20.77 9.95 -0.76
C THR A 242 20.40 9.18 0.50
N ARG A 243 20.84 7.92 0.54
CA ARG A 243 20.75 7.01 1.70
C ARG A 243 22.15 6.52 2.05
N THR A 244 22.59 6.75 3.28
CA THR A 244 23.86 6.23 3.81
C THR A 244 23.62 5.44 5.08
N ARG A 245 24.26 4.28 5.21
CA ARG A 245 24.15 3.45 6.41
C ARG A 245 25.32 3.70 7.35
N ASP A 246 25.03 3.88 8.64
CA ASP A 246 26.07 4.03 9.66
C ASP A 246 26.58 2.68 10.21
N ALA A 247 27.50 2.74 11.18
CA ALA A 247 28.11 1.57 11.80
C ALA A 247 27.12 0.73 12.64
N ASP A 248 26.03 1.35 13.10
CA ASP A 248 24.97 0.69 13.88
C ASP A 248 23.87 0.09 12.97
N GLY A 249 24.03 0.23 11.65
CA GLY A 249 23.12 -0.30 10.66
C GLY A 249 21.89 0.57 10.40
N VAL A 250 21.90 1.82 10.83
CA VAL A 250 20.81 2.79 10.64
C VAL A 250 20.99 3.53 9.32
N ASP A 251 19.90 3.70 8.56
CA ASP A 251 19.87 4.48 7.33
C ASP A 251 19.57 5.95 7.59
N TRP A 252 20.47 6.80 7.10
CA TRP A 252 20.37 8.24 7.12
C TRP A 252 20.06 8.77 5.72
N TRP A 253 19.00 9.57 5.64
CA TRP A 253 18.48 10.16 4.43
C TRP A 253 18.75 11.66 4.41
N THR A 254 19.25 12.16 3.29
CA THR A 254 19.59 13.59 3.13
C THR A 254 19.23 14.08 1.74
N MET A 255 18.76 15.32 1.63
CA MET A 255 18.56 15.99 0.34
C MET A 255 19.87 16.16 -0.41
N ILE A 256 19.85 15.86 -1.72
CA ILE A 256 20.94 16.20 -2.62
C ILE A 256 20.89 17.70 -2.91
N LYS A 257 21.96 18.43 -2.60
CA LYS A 257 22.03 19.87 -2.88
C LYS A 257 22.19 20.08 -4.39
N ARG A 258 21.39 20.98 -4.97
CA ARG A 258 21.54 21.39 -6.38
C ARG A 258 22.95 21.97 -6.57
N GLY A 259 23.84 21.19 -7.20
CA GLY A 259 25.26 21.51 -7.39
C GLY A 259 26.21 20.32 -7.17
N GLU A 260 25.73 19.25 -6.54
CA GLU A 260 26.49 18.02 -6.27
C GLU A 260 26.11 16.85 -7.20
N ALA A 261 25.52 17.15 -8.36
CA ALA A 261 25.36 16.14 -9.41
C ALA A 261 26.75 15.87 -10.02
N ALA A 262 27.33 14.71 -9.69
CA ALA A 262 28.48 14.16 -10.39
C ALA A 262 28.09 13.65 -11.78
#